data_AF-A0A418SF29-F1
#
_entry.id   AF-A0A418SF29-F1
#
_cell.length_a   1.000
_cell.length_b   1.000
_cell.length_c   1.000
_cell.angle_alpha   90.00
_cell.angle_beta   90.00
_cell.angle_gamma   90.00
#
_symmetry.space_group_name_H-M   'P 1'
#
loop_
_entity.id
_entity.type
_entity.pdbx_description
1 polymer ?
#
loop_
_entity_poly.entity_id
_entity_poly.type
_entity_poly.pdbx_seq_one_letter_code
_entity_poly.pdbx_strand_id
1 'polypeptide(L)'
;MTGNFRPKPLPVMMTGPGPRPLSAGRKAVALFPADRPLHLGRYVTTGLALGMLGLVTACGPVDSDLRGGLGGFSTAEAARGVSATRPQPDNRGVISYPNYQIAVARQGDTVADVASRLGLSAGELARYNGLSPTDPLSAGAVLALPVRVAEPSPATGAAGTGPILSPEDVDLTTMAGTAIERAADREIAVATLPATSTGQPARQVGAEPIRHQVLRGETVYTIARLYGVSVRSLAEWNGLDSNFTIREGQFLIIPLVASDGSTVEAAAVTTAPGSGSPTPLPPSASAPLPADSPPPLADAAAVPSTAPDLGAGQQQSAGGALAYPVQGSIIRTYAKGRNDGIDISAAPGTTVKAADSGTVAAIIQDSDNQSVVVVKHSANLLTLYSNVTEITVKKGDSVSRGQALAKIPGDGENFVHFEVRQGLDSVDPESYLN
;
A
#
# COMPACT_ATOMS: atom_id res chain seq x y z
N MET A 1 -30.64 12.24 64.85
CA MET A 1 -30.79 13.57 64.20
C MET A 1 -29.42 14.21 64.08
N THR A 2 -29.20 14.99 63.03
CA THR A 2 -28.20 16.08 62.83
C THR A 2 -26.99 16.18 63.76
N GLY A 3 -25.78 16.15 63.18
CA GLY A 3 -24.50 16.46 63.85
C GLY A 3 -23.46 16.97 62.85
N ASN A 4 -23.53 18.25 62.48
CA ASN A 4 -22.72 18.86 61.42
C ASN A 4 -21.52 19.63 62.02
N PHE A 5 -20.28 19.38 61.59
CA PHE A 5 -19.10 20.11 62.11
C PHE A 5 -18.00 20.45 61.10
N ARG A 6 -17.59 21.71 61.14
CA ARG A 6 -16.47 22.44 60.51
C ARG A 6 -16.34 23.77 61.30
N PRO A 7 -15.25 24.59 61.22
CA PRO A 7 -13.91 24.35 60.65
C PRO A 7 -12.71 24.92 61.51
N LYS A 8 -11.50 24.88 60.92
CA LYS A 8 -10.41 25.91 61.02
C LYS A 8 -9.46 25.91 62.26
N PRO A 9 -8.31 26.66 62.25
CA PRO A 9 -6.97 26.07 62.54
C PRO A 9 -6.06 26.95 63.45
N LEU A 10 -4.71 26.91 63.23
CA LEU A 10 -3.59 27.77 63.72
C LEU A 10 -2.66 27.09 64.77
N PRO A 11 -1.42 27.59 65.06
CA PRO A 11 -0.35 28.12 64.17
C PRO A 11 1.09 27.68 64.62
N VAL A 12 2.11 28.57 64.48
CA VAL A 12 3.54 28.51 64.94
C VAL A 12 4.46 27.64 64.05
N MET A 13 5.34 28.17 63.18
CA MET A 13 6.51 29.10 63.28
C MET A 13 7.81 28.51 63.86
N MET A 14 8.86 28.40 63.03
CA MET A 14 10.18 29.07 63.20
C MET A 14 11.12 28.77 62.00
N THR A 15 11.42 29.74 61.13
CA THR A 15 12.65 30.58 61.02
C THR A 15 13.81 29.99 60.19
N GLY A 16 14.40 30.81 59.30
CA GLY A 16 15.63 30.52 58.52
C GLY A 16 16.92 30.81 59.32
N PRO A 17 18.04 31.34 58.74
CA PRO A 17 18.29 31.87 57.38
C PRO A 17 19.14 30.88 56.53
N GLY A 18 19.76 31.13 55.36
CA GLY A 18 19.99 32.30 54.50
C GLY A 18 21.44 32.26 53.95
N PRO A 19 21.71 32.59 52.67
CA PRO A 19 22.99 32.25 52.00
C PRO A 19 24.13 33.23 52.29
N ARG A 20 25.39 32.80 52.09
CA ARG A 20 26.59 33.69 52.06
C ARG A 20 27.66 33.26 51.04
N PRO A 21 28.56 34.18 50.58
CA PRO A 21 29.40 33.98 49.38
C PRO A 21 30.92 34.31 49.58
N LEU A 22 31.71 34.31 48.48
CA LEU A 22 33.08 34.88 48.34
C LEU A 22 34.20 34.16 49.14
N SER A 23 35.52 34.25 48.92
CA SER A 23 36.46 34.91 47.96
C SER A 23 37.89 34.32 48.19
N ALA A 24 38.98 34.53 47.43
CA ALA A 24 39.28 35.02 46.06
C ALA A 24 40.80 34.87 45.75
N GLY A 25 41.21 34.79 44.47
CA GLY A 25 42.58 35.10 44.01
C GLY A 25 43.18 34.12 42.97
N ARG A 26 44.10 34.54 42.08
CA ARG A 26 44.80 35.83 41.90
C ARG A 26 45.05 36.16 40.41
N LYS A 27 45.22 37.47 40.11
CA LYS A 27 46.02 38.22 39.09
C LYS A 27 46.61 37.45 37.87
N ALA A 28 46.77 38.03 36.67
CA ALA A 28 46.96 39.44 36.27
C ALA A 28 46.38 39.72 34.85
N VAL A 29 45.74 40.85 34.55
CA VAL A 29 46.29 42.16 34.05
C VAL A 29 47.14 42.09 32.77
N ALA A 30 46.58 42.50 31.61
CA ALA A 30 47.16 43.52 30.70
C ALA A 30 46.23 43.91 29.51
N LEU A 31 45.97 45.22 29.39
CA LEU A 31 45.72 46.10 28.23
C LEU A 31 45.17 45.61 26.85
N PHE A 32 44.10 46.28 26.40
CA PHE A 32 43.78 46.72 25.02
C PHE A 32 44.83 47.75 24.48
N PRO A 33 44.84 48.24 23.19
CA PRO A 33 43.81 48.18 22.13
C PRO A 33 44.26 47.93 20.65
N ALA A 34 43.27 47.58 19.81
CA ALA A 34 42.94 48.09 18.46
C ALA A 34 43.94 48.27 17.27
N ASP A 35 43.48 47.73 16.11
CA ASP A 35 43.41 48.34 14.76
C ASP A 35 44.58 48.31 13.72
N ARG A 36 44.16 48.12 12.45
CA ARG A 36 44.78 48.48 11.14
C ARG A 36 45.78 47.52 10.44
N PRO A 37 45.91 47.60 9.07
CA PRO A 37 46.06 46.38 8.24
C PRO A 37 47.10 46.46 7.07
N LEU A 38 47.01 45.46 6.17
CA LEU A 38 47.47 45.39 4.75
C LEU A 38 48.92 44.94 4.42
N HIS A 39 48.99 44.29 3.23
CA HIS A 39 50.18 43.96 2.39
C HIS A 39 51.21 42.93 2.90
N LEU A 40 51.94 42.17 2.04
CA LEU A 40 51.71 41.69 0.66
C LEU A 40 52.77 40.61 0.29
N GLY A 41 52.43 39.61 -0.54
CA GLY A 41 53.40 38.69 -1.19
C GLY A 41 52.92 37.23 -1.18
N ARG A 42 52.35 36.63 -2.23
CA ARG A 42 52.81 36.39 -3.63
C ARG A 42 54.10 35.57 -3.76
N TYR A 43 53.95 34.24 -3.75
CA TYR A 43 54.63 33.34 -4.70
C TYR A 43 53.56 32.46 -5.36
N VAL A 44 53.24 32.73 -6.64
CA VAL A 44 53.67 31.98 -7.83
C VAL A 44 52.64 30.92 -8.24
N THR A 45 51.89 31.26 -9.28
CA THR A 45 51.11 30.36 -10.12
C THR A 45 52.03 29.53 -11.01
N THR A 46 51.76 28.22 -11.16
CA THR A 46 51.51 27.51 -12.45
C THR A 46 51.47 26.01 -12.18
N GLY A 47 50.41 25.32 -12.60
CA GLY A 47 50.20 23.90 -12.36
C GLY A 47 48.92 23.40 -13.04
N LEU A 48 48.87 23.57 -14.36
CA LEU A 48 47.70 23.27 -15.18
C LEU A 48 47.59 21.76 -15.47
N ALA A 49 46.37 21.24 -15.47
CA ALA A 49 45.94 20.00 -16.14
C ALA A 49 46.73 18.70 -15.87
N LEU A 50 46.32 17.98 -14.82
CA LEU A 50 45.84 16.59 -14.96
C LEU A 50 44.93 16.24 -13.77
N GLY A 51 43.95 15.34 -13.96
CA GLY A 51 42.99 14.95 -12.91
C GLY A 51 41.50 15.02 -13.27
N MET A 52 41.15 15.50 -14.47
CA MET A 52 39.76 15.52 -14.98
C MET A 52 39.31 14.13 -15.50
N LEU A 53 39.58 13.07 -14.74
CA LEU A 53 39.23 11.68 -15.10
C LEU A 53 39.09 10.81 -13.83
N GLY A 54 37.96 10.91 -13.14
CA GLY A 54 37.72 10.20 -11.87
C GLY A 54 36.28 10.20 -11.35
N LEU A 55 35.28 10.41 -12.21
CA LEU A 55 33.86 10.55 -11.83
C LEU A 55 32.92 9.61 -12.61
N VAL A 56 33.38 8.40 -12.96
CA VAL A 56 32.59 7.40 -13.72
C VAL A 56 32.67 5.99 -13.08
N THR A 57 32.52 5.90 -11.76
CA THR A 57 32.32 4.62 -11.03
C THR A 57 31.33 4.77 -9.87
N ALA A 58 30.13 5.29 -10.18
CA ALA A 58 29.00 5.38 -9.24
C ALA A 58 27.66 5.09 -9.92
N CYS A 59 27.64 4.15 -10.88
CA CYS A 59 26.44 3.79 -11.63
C CYS A 59 25.59 2.78 -10.82
N GLY A 60 24.92 3.27 -9.78
CA GLY A 60 23.68 2.66 -9.29
C GLY A 60 22.51 3.10 -10.18
N PRO A 61 21.42 2.31 -10.26
CA PRO A 61 20.22 2.74 -11.00
C PRO A 61 19.64 3.98 -10.32
N VAL A 62 19.57 5.10 -11.05
CA VAL A 62 18.87 6.30 -10.60
C VAL A 62 17.36 6.04 -10.67
N ASP A 63 16.67 6.13 -9.54
CA ASP A 63 15.20 6.00 -9.51
C ASP A 63 14.59 7.19 -10.26
N SER A 64 13.84 6.91 -11.32
CA SER A 64 13.19 7.93 -12.17
C SER A 64 12.14 8.74 -11.41
N ASP A 65 11.72 8.27 -10.24
CA ASP A 65 10.77 8.92 -9.35
C ASP A 65 11.49 9.91 -8.41
N LEU A 66 11.47 11.20 -8.73
CA LEU A 66 12.16 12.27 -7.96
C LEU A 66 11.68 12.42 -6.49
N ARG A 67 10.73 11.59 -6.04
CA ARG A 67 10.33 11.38 -4.63
C ARG A 67 11.49 11.06 -3.68
N GLY A 68 12.65 10.63 -4.18
CA GLY A 68 13.88 10.46 -3.38
C GLY A 68 14.69 11.75 -3.17
N GLY A 69 14.60 12.73 -4.08
CA GLY A 69 15.49 13.90 -4.11
C GLY A 69 15.24 14.94 -3.00
N LEU A 70 14.03 14.98 -2.44
CA LEU A 70 13.66 15.75 -1.25
C LEU A 70 13.19 14.78 -0.18
N GLY A 71 14.16 14.19 0.53
CA GLY A 71 13.93 13.07 1.45
C GLY A 71 12.87 13.38 2.51
N GLY A 72 11.72 12.69 2.45
CA GLY A 72 10.65 12.92 3.41
C GLY A 72 9.41 12.04 3.30
N PHE A 73 8.93 11.68 2.10
CA PHE A 73 7.51 11.30 1.95
C PHE A 73 7.18 10.06 1.09
N SER A 74 8.15 9.38 0.46
CA SER A 74 7.84 8.13 -0.26
C SER A 74 7.62 6.94 0.68
N THR A 75 6.54 6.18 0.45
CA THR A 75 6.29 4.86 1.04
C THR A 75 6.52 3.71 0.06
N ALA A 76 6.97 4.00 -1.17
CA ALA A 76 7.10 3.02 -2.24
C ALA A 76 8.07 1.86 -1.89
N GLU A 77 9.14 2.14 -1.15
CA GLU A 77 10.11 1.13 -0.72
C GLU A 77 9.47 0.07 0.18
N ALA A 78 8.73 0.51 1.21
CA ALA A 78 8.00 -0.36 2.12
C ALA A 78 6.83 -1.12 1.44
N ALA A 79 6.37 -0.66 0.27
CA ALA A 79 5.36 -1.34 -0.53
C ALA A 79 5.95 -2.41 -1.49
N ARG A 80 7.26 -2.41 -1.74
CA ARG A 80 7.96 -3.40 -2.58
C ARG A 80 8.30 -4.69 -1.81
N GLY A 81 8.40 -4.62 -0.48
CA GLY A 81 8.71 -5.78 0.36
C GLY A 81 7.53 -6.77 0.45
N VAL A 82 7.68 -7.95 -0.15
CA VAL A 82 6.78 -9.09 0.09
C VAL A 82 6.94 -9.49 1.55
N SER A 83 5.92 -9.18 2.36
CA SER A 83 5.84 -9.62 3.74
C SER A 83 5.63 -11.14 3.79
N ALA A 84 6.24 -11.83 4.76
CA ALA A 84 6.01 -13.25 4.95
C ALA A 84 4.51 -13.58 5.12
N THR A 85 4.07 -14.75 4.67
CA THR A 85 2.69 -15.21 4.89
C THR A 85 2.45 -15.50 6.36
N ARG A 86 1.32 -15.01 6.91
CA ARG A 86 0.98 -15.23 8.32
C ARG A 86 0.78 -16.73 8.63
N PRO A 87 1.39 -17.27 9.69
CA PRO A 87 1.19 -18.66 10.14
C PRO A 87 -0.28 -18.99 10.41
N GLN A 88 -0.66 -20.26 10.20
CA GLN A 88 -2.04 -20.71 10.41
C GLN A 88 -2.28 -21.02 11.90
N PRO A 89 -3.40 -20.56 12.49
CA PRO A 89 -3.71 -20.78 13.90
C PRO A 89 -4.17 -22.21 14.22
N ASP A 90 -4.14 -22.57 15.49
CA ASP A 90 -4.73 -23.80 16.01
C ASP A 90 -6.28 -23.79 15.95
N ASN A 91 -6.89 -24.93 16.31
CA ASN A 91 -8.33 -25.12 16.47
C ASN A 91 -9.03 -23.95 17.20
N ARG A 92 -8.44 -23.47 18.30
CA ARG A 92 -8.99 -22.39 19.15
C ARG A 92 -8.66 -20.99 18.62
N GLY A 93 -7.96 -20.88 17.50
CA GLY A 93 -7.51 -19.62 16.94
C GLY A 93 -6.24 -19.08 17.63
N VAL A 94 -5.33 -19.93 18.12
CA VAL A 94 -4.06 -19.49 18.76
C VAL A 94 -2.88 -19.71 17.82
N ILE A 95 -1.98 -18.73 17.72
CA ILE A 95 -0.64 -18.87 17.12
C ILE A 95 0.39 -18.67 18.24
N SER A 96 1.35 -19.60 18.35
CA SER A 96 2.39 -19.58 19.37
C SER A 96 3.77 -19.31 18.75
N TYR A 97 4.44 -18.28 19.26
CA TYR A 97 5.84 -17.96 18.96
C TYR A 97 6.72 -18.34 20.16
N PRO A 98 8.07 -18.26 20.06
CA PRO A 98 8.95 -18.56 21.18
C PRO A 98 8.63 -17.68 22.39
N ASN A 99 8.51 -16.36 22.21
CA ASN A 99 8.39 -15.43 23.33
C ASN A 99 6.94 -15.10 23.72
N TYR A 100 5.97 -15.18 22.80
CA TYR A 100 4.58 -14.78 23.04
C TYR A 100 3.55 -15.65 22.29
N GLN A 101 2.27 -15.45 22.60
CA GLN A 101 1.15 -16.07 21.90
C GLN A 101 0.13 -15.00 21.48
N ILE A 102 -0.58 -15.25 20.39
CA ILE A 102 -1.66 -14.40 19.89
C ILE A 102 -2.92 -15.23 19.62
N ALA A 103 -4.08 -14.62 19.81
CA ALA A 103 -5.36 -15.14 19.39
C ALA A 103 -5.84 -14.47 18.09
N VAL A 104 -6.65 -15.22 17.34
CA VAL A 104 -7.25 -14.84 16.06
C VAL A 104 -8.77 -14.83 16.23
N ALA A 105 -9.38 -13.68 15.96
CA ALA A 105 -10.83 -13.54 15.94
C ALA A 105 -11.44 -14.30 14.75
N ARG A 106 -12.53 -15.02 15.01
CA ARG A 106 -13.43 -15.56 14.00
C ARG A 106 -14.45 -14.48 13.63
N GLN A 107 -15.17 -14.68 12.52
CA GLN A 107 -16.17 -13.72 12.05
C GLN A 107 -17.30 -13.55 13.08
N GLY A 108 -17.42 -12.35 13.65
CA GLY A 108 -18.45 -12.01 14.63
C GLY A 108 -18.06 -12.25 16.10
N ASP A 109 -16.82 -12.66 16.40
CA ASP A 109 -16.33 -12.72 17.79
C ASP A 109 -16.32 -11.33 18.44
N THR A 110 -16.59 -11.25 19.75
CA THR A 110 -16.13 -10.16 20.61
C THR A 110 -14.87 -10.57 21.39
N VAL A 111 -14.24 -9.61 22.07
CA VAL A 111 -13.12 -9.92 22.98
C VAL A 111 -13.52 -10.91 24.08
N ALA A 112 -14.76 -10.86 24.56
CA ALA A 112 -15.29 -11.82 25.54
C ALA A 112 -15.44 -13.24 24.97
N ASP A 113 -15.81 -13.38 23.69
CA ASP A 113 -15.91 -14.71 23.04
C ASP A 113 -14.52 -15.34 22.85
N VAL A 114 -13.55 -14.55 22.39
CA VAL A 114 -12.14 -14.99 22.27
C VAL A 114 -11.58 -15.38 23.65
N ALA A 115 -11.83 -14.58 24.68
CA ALA A 115 -11.40 -14.90 26.04
C ALA A 115 -12.05 -16.19 26.57
N SER A 116 -13.37 -16.34 26.38
CA SER A 116 -14.13 -17.52 26.83
C SER A 116 -13.66 -18.79 26.11
N ARG A 117 -13.37 -18.72 24.82
CA ARG A 117 -12.82 -19.83 24.00
C ARG A 117 -11.43 -20.28 24.47
N LEU A 118 -10.70 -19.43 25.18
CA LEU A 118 -9.34 -19.66 25.65
C LEU A 118 -9.24 -19.86 27.18
N GLY A 119 -10.35 -19.77 27.91
CA GLY A 119 -10.37 -19.87 29.38
C GLY A 119 -9.75 -18.66 30.09
N LEU A 120 -9.72 -17.49 29.43
CA LEU A 120 -9.10 -16.27 29.93
C LEU A 120 -10.12 -15.27 30.48
N SER A 121 -9.66 -14.35 31.33
CA SER A 121 -10.44 -13.21 31.80
C SER A 121 -10.68 -12.21 30.65
N ALA A 122 -11.93 -12.06 30.23
CA ALA A 122 -12.31 -11.11 29.18
C ALA A 122 -11.92 -9.66 29.52
N GLY A 123 -12.04 -9.26 30.79
CA GLY A 123 -11.64 -7.93 31.25
C GLY A 123 -10.11 -7.71 31.26
N GLU A 124 -9.32 -8.78 31.38
CA GLU A 124 -7.86 -8.73 31.33
C GLU A 124 -7.35 -8.71 29.88
N LEU A 125 -7.86 -9.60 29.03
CA LEU A 125 -7.54 -9.65 27.61
C LEU A 125 -7.90 -8.33 26.90
N ALA A 126 -9.06 -7.74 27.24
CA ALA A 126 -9.49 -6.45 26.73
C ALA A 126 -8.54 -5.32 27.13
N ARG A 127 -8.23 -5.19 28.43
CA ARG A 127 -7.28 -4.18 28.95
C ARG A 127 -5.88 -4.32 28.35
N TYR A 128 -5.40 -5.55 28.17
CA TYR A 128 -4.09 -5.81 27.58
C TYR A 128 -4.00 -5.35 26.12
N ASN A 129 -5.10 -5.36 25.37
CA ASN A 129 -5.14 -4.99 23.95
C ASN A 129 -5.76 -3.60 23.68
N GLY A 130 -5.99 -2.76 24.69
CA GLY A 130 -6.61 -1.45 24.50
C GLY A 130 -8.07 -1.50 24.02
N LEU A 131 -8.80 -2.58 24.33
CA LEU A 131 -10.17 -2.85 23.89
C LEU A 131 -11.14 -2.93 25.09
N SER A 132 -12.44 -2.95 24.79
CA SER A 132 -13.52 -3.31 25.71
C SER A 132 -13.90 -4.80 25.56
N PRO A 133 -14.37 -5.49 26.62
CA PRO A 133 -14.79 -6.90 26.50
C PRO A 133 -15.89 -7.16 25.46
N THR A 134 -16.75 -6.18 25.23
CA THR A 134 -17.88 -6.23 24.28
C THR A 134 -17.57 -5.62 22.92
N ASP A 135 -16.33 -5.20 22.65
CA ASP A 135 -15.99 -4.64 21.33
C ASP A 135 -16.04 -5.77 20.27
N PRO A 136 -16.72 -5.55 19.14
CA PRO A 136 -16.77 -6.50 18.04
C PRO A 136 -15.42 -6.56 17.31
N LEU A 137 -15.02 -7.74 16.89
CA LEU A 137 -13.75 -7.99 16.22
C LEU A 137 -13.97 -8.31 14.74
N SER A 138 -13.13 -7.72 13.88
CA SER A 138 -13.02 -8.10 12.48
C SER A 138 -12.61 -9.57 12.33
N ALA A 139 -13.08 -10.25 11.28
CA ALA A 139 -12.65 -11.60 10.99
C ALA A 139 -11.13 -11.63 10.73
N GLY A 140 -10.39 -12.50 11.43
CA GLY A 140 -8.93 -12.58 11.38
C GLY A 140 -8.19 -11.62 12.32
N ALA A 141 -8.89 -10.74 13.04
CA ALA A 141 -8.30 -9.74 13.92
C ALA A 141 -7.41 -10.37 15.01
N VAL A 142 -6.34 -9.67 15.37
CA VAL A 142 -5.30 -10.20 16.27
C VAL A 142 -5.37 -9.59 17.65
N LEU A 143 -5.35 -10.45 18.66
CA LEU A 143 -5.21 -10.07 20.06
C LEU A 143 -3.95 -10.72 20.63
N ALA A 144 -3.07 -9.92 21.23
CA ALA A 144 -1.96 -10.45 22.01
C ALA A 144 -2.48 -11.05 23.31
N LEU A 145 -1.96 -12.21 23.73
CA LEU A 145 -2.36 -12.83 24.99
C LEU A 145 -1.50 -12.30 26.16
N PRO A 146 -2.09 -11.93 27.31
CA PRO A 146 -1.34 -11.47 28.48
C PRO A 146 -0.57 -12.61 29.17
N VAL A 147 -1.06 -13.85 29.03
CA VAL A 147 -0.47 -15.09 29.55
C VAL A 147 -0.46 -16.14 28.46
N ARG A 148 0.48 -17.10 28.51
CA ARG A 148 0.45 -18.25 27.60
C ARG A 148 -0.68 -19.19 28.00
N VAL A 149 -1.54 -19.55 27.05
CA VAL A 149 -2.49 -20.65 27.19
C VAL A 149 -1.82 -21.97 26.83
N ALA A 150 -2.34 -23.08 27.37
CA ALA A 150 -1.82 -24.42 27.09
C ALA A 150 -1.80 -24.68 25.59
N GLU A 151 -0.66 -25.10 25.06
CA GLU A 151 -0.46 -25.32 23.62
C GLU A 151 -1.15 -26.62 23.16
N PRO A 152 -1.61 -26.69 21.89
CA PRO A 152 -2.31 -27.85 21.40
C PRO A 152 -1.37 -29.05 21.29
N SER A 153 -1.79 -30.17 21.90
CA SER A 153 -1.21 -31.49 21.73
C SER A 153 -1.89 -32.22 20.55
N PRO A 154 -1.30 -33.26 19.93
CA PRO A 154 -1.99 -34.09 18.94
C PRO A 154 -3.33 -34.64 19.44
N ALA A 155 -3.48 -34.82 20.77
CA ALA A 155 -4.74 -35.17 21.44
C ALA A 155 -5.89 -34.15 21.27
N THR A 156 -5.63 -32.96 20.70
CA THR A 156 -6.62 -31.89 20.45
C THR A 156 -6.88 -31.63 18.96
N GLY A 157 -6.35 -32.48 18.06
CA GLY A 157 -6.65 -32.44 16.63
C GLY A 157 -6.00 -31.29 15.85
N ALA A 158 -4.92 -30.70 16.35
CA ALA A 158 -4.17 -29.65 15.65
C ALA A 158 -3.12 -30.23 14.68
N ALA A 159 -2.97 -29.60 13.51
CA ALA A 159 -2.00 -29.99 12.48
C ALA A 159 -0.56 -29.47 12.72
N GLY A 160 -0.31 -28.80 13.84
CA GLY A 160 0.99 -28.29 14.31
C GLY A 160 1.11 -28.45 15.82
N THR A 161 2.33 -28.64 16.34
CA THR A 161 2.61 -28.79 17.79
C THR A 161 3.81 -27.97 18.24
N GLY A 162 3.67 -27.31 19.39
CA GLY A 162 4.68 -26.43 19.98
C GLY A 162 4.69 -25.03 19.35
N PRO A 163 5.55 -24.11 19.84
CA PRO A 163 5.75 -22.83 19.21
C PRO A 163 6.43 -22.98 17.84
N ILE A 164 6.12 -22.03 16.96
CA ILE A 164 6.88 -21.75 15.75
C ILE A 164 8.32 -21.45 16.17
N LEU A 165 9.29 -22.04 15.47
CA LEU A 165 10.70 -21.70 15.66
C LEU A 165 11.18 -20.79 14.53
N SER A 166 12.03 -19.84 14.88
CA SER A 166 12.83 -19.12 13.89
C SER A 166 13.77 -20.11 13.17
N PRO A 167 14.10 -19.90 11.89
CA PRO A 167 15.01 -20.79 11.15
C PRO A 167 16.38 -20.99 11.81
N GLU A 168 16.84 -20.01 12.58
CA GLU A 168 18.10 -20.04 13.35
C GLU A 168 18.09 -20.97 14.58
N ASP A 169 16.91 -21.23 15.17
CA ASP A 169 16.73 -22.20 16.27
C ASP A 169 16.60 -23.65 15.76
N VAL A 170 16.46 -23.83 14.44
CA VAL A 170 16.30 -25.15 13.81
C VAL A 170 17.67 -25.72 13.48
N ASP A 171 18.31 -26.35 14.47
CA ASP A 171 19.54 -27.13 14.25
C ASP A 171 19.24 -28.38 13.39
N LEU A 172 19.35 -28.18 12.07
CA LEU A 172 19.21 -29.20 11.05
C LEU A 172 20.16 -30.38 11.26
N THR A 173 21.34 -30.16 11.86
CA THR A 173 22.32 -31.20 12.20
C THR A 173 21.77 -32.13 13.28
N THR A 174 21.22 -31.59 14.36
CA THR A 174 20.60 -32.40 15.42
C THR A 174 19.28 -33.04 14.96
N MET A 175 18.49 -32.35 14.12
CA MET A 175 17.27 -32.94 13.54
C MET A 175 17.60 -34.10 12.60
N ALA A 176 18.59 -33.96 11.72
CA ALA A 176 19.07 -35.03 10.85
C ALA A 176 19.70 -36.18 11.65
N GLY A 177 20.52 -35.88 12.66
CA GLY A 177 21.11 -36.87 13.56
C GLY A 177 20.06 -37.78 14.18
N THR A 178 19.08 -37.21 14.89
CA THR A 178 18.03 -38.04 15.51
C THR A 178 17.10 -38.72 14.50
N ALA A 179 17.01 -38.24 13.24
CA ALA A 179 16.29 -38.94 12.18
C ALA A 179 17.07 -40.18 11.69
N ILE A 180 18.40 -40.07 11.56
CA ILE A 180 19.30 -41.16 11.18
C ILE A 180 19.37 -42.21 12.31
N GLU A 181 19.49 -41.79 13.58
CA GLU A 181 19.49 -42.71 14.73
C GLU A 181 18.19 -43.53 14.81
N ARG A 182 17.02 -42.90 14.63
CA ARG A 182 15.73 -43.60 14.57
C ARG A 182 15.54 -44.47 13.32
N ALA A 183 16.39 -44.32 12.30
CA ALA A 183 16.43 -45.19 11.12
C ALA A 183 17.40 -46.36 11.31
N ALA A 184 18.45 -46.21 12.12
CA ALA A 184 19.42 -47.27 12.42
C ALA A 184 18.80 -48.44 13.20
N ASP A 185 17.86 -48.17 14.11
CA ASP A 185 17.11 -49.18 14.88
C ASP A 185 16.01 -49.92 14.07
N ARG A 186 16.04 -49.86 12.72
CA ARG A 186 15.06 -50.54 11.85
C ARG A 186 15.73 -51.57 10.94
N GLU A 187 15.41 -52.84 11.15
CA GLU A 187 15.79 -53.91 10.23
C GLU A 187 15.24 -53.63 8.81
N ILE A 188 16.10 -53.75 7.79
CA ILE A 188 15.75 -53.48 6.40
C ILE A 188 15.02 -54.70 5.81
N ALA A 189 13.75 -54.84 6.17
CA ALA A 189 12.84 -55.78 5.52
C ALA A 189 12.46 -55.25 4.12
N VAL A 190 12.91 -55.93 3.07
CA VAL A 190 12.57 -55.60 1.67
C VAL A 190 11.16 -56.09 1.34
N ALA A 191 10.17 -55.42 1.94
CA ALA A 191 8.75 -55.53 1.63
C ALA A 191 8.27 -54.23 0.98
N THR A 192 7.23 -54.31 0.16
CA THR A 192 6.64 -53.15 -0.54
C THR A 192 6.29 -52.04 0.45
N LEU A 193 6.83 -50.84 0.21
CA LEU A 193 6.70 -49.67 1.08
C LEU A 193 5.23 -49.45 1.50
N PRO A 194 4.88 -49.59 2.80
CA PRO A 194 3.59 -49.10 3.28
C PRO A 194 3.55 -47.58 3.12
N ALA A 195 2.39 -47.04 2.77
CA ALA A 195 2.24 -45.60 2.58
C ALA A 195 2.71 -44.83 3.83
N THR A 196 3.49 -43.77 3.62
CA THR A 196 4.03 -42.92 4.68
C THR A 196 2.95 -42.50 5.67
N SER A 197 3.15 -42.77 6.96
CA SER A 197 2.20 -42.46 8.02
C SER A 197 1.98 -40.95 8.17
N THR A 198 0.92 -40.44 7.54
CA THR A 198 0.43 -39.05 7.66
C THR A 198 -0.15 -38.83 9.05
N GLY A 199 0.72 -38.67 10.05
CA GLY A 199 0.32 -38.56 11.46
C GLY A 199 1.24 -37.73 12.35
N GLN A 200 2.34 -37.19 11.81
CA GLN A 200 3.19 -36.27 12.56
C GLN A 200 2.92 -34.83 12.08
N PRO A 201 2.41 -33.93 12.96
CA PRO A 201 2.02 -32.58 12.57
C PRO A 201 3.23 -31.77 12.11
N ALA A 202 3.10 -31.08 10.98
CA ALA A 202 4.19 -30.29 10.41
C ALA A 202 4.48 -29.09 11.32
N ARG A 203 5.63 -29.11 11.99
CA ARG A 203 6.06 -28.00 12.85
C ARG A 203 6.33 -26.78 11.97
N GLN A 204 5.51 -25.74 12.12
CA GLN A 204 5.66 -24.53 11.31
C GLN A 204 6.96 -23.81 11.70
N VAL A 205 7.77 -23.50 10.68
CA VAL A 205 9.00 -22.72 10.79
C VAL A 205 8.75 -21.37 10.15
N GLY A 206 9.16 -20.30 10.82
CA GLY A 206 8.97 -18.93 10.36
C GLY A 206 9.59 -17.96 11.35
N ALA A 207 10.23 -16.91 10.85
CA ALA A 207 10.93 -15.94 11.69
C ALA A 207 9.94 -15.17 12.60
N GLU A 208 10.32 -14.96 13.87
CA GLU A 208 9.43 -14.36 14.88
C GLU A 208 9.05 -12.90 14.53
N PRO A 209 7.76 -12.58 14.31
CA PRO A 209 7.31 -11.23 13.98
C PRO A 209 7.51 -10.25 15.15
N ILE A 210 7.70 -8.96 14.84
CA ILE A 210 7.87 -7.95 15.90
C ILE A 210 6.49 -7.57 16.45
N ARG A 211 6.30 -7.65 17.77
CA ARG A 211 5.10 -7.11 18.43
C ARG A 211 5.32 -5.65 18.84
N HIS A 212 4.52 -4.75 18.27
CA HIS A 212 4.49 -3.33 18.57
C HIS A 212 3.24 -2.97 19.38
N GLN A 213 3.31 -1.94 20.24
CA GLN A 213 2.14 -1.39 20.96
C GLN A 213 1.90 0.04 20.50
N VAL A 214 0.69 0.30 19.98
CA VAL A 214 0.27 1.59 19.42
C VAL A 214 0.30 2.67 20.49
N LEU A 215 1.12 3.69 20.28
CA LEU A 215 1.22 4.86 21.15
C LEU A 215 0.24 5.97 20.72
N ARG A 216 0.09 6.96 21.60
CA ARG A 216 -0.78 8.13 21.39
C ARG A 216 -0.36 8.92 20.15
N GLY A 217 -1.25 8.99 19.17
CA GLY A 217 -1.04 9.71 17.91
C GLY A 217 -0.37 8.90 16.80
N GLU A 218 -0.06 7.62 17.01
CA GLU A 218 0.38 6.73 15.93
C GLU A 218 -0.78 6.26 15.05
N THR A 219 -0.46 5.93 13.80
CA THR A 219 -1.40 5.41 12.79
C THR A 219 -0.79 4.19 12.11
N VAL A 220 -1.60 3.36 11.45
CA VAL A 220 -1.08 2.23 10.66
C VAL A 220 -0.06 2.70 9.60
N TYR A 221 -0.22 3.92 9.07
CA TYR A 221 0.73 4.54 8.14
C TYR A 221 2.09 4.87 8.77
N THR A 222 2.12 5.46 9.98
CA THR A 222 3.38 5.78 10.66
C THR A 222 4.08 4.54 11.17
N ILE A 223 3.32 3.57 11.69
CA ILE A 223 3.84 2.29 12.20
C ILE A 223 4.39 1.44 11.04
N ALA A 224 3.64 1.30 9.94
CA ALA A 224 4.10 0.57 8.77
C ALA A 224 5.42 1.15 8.23
N ARG A 225 5.51 2.49 8.17
CA ARG A 225 6.73 3.20 7.77
C ARG A 225 7.89 3.05 8.75
N LEU A 226 7.64 3.04 10.06
CA LEU A 226 8.66 2.85 11.10
C LEU A 226 9.37 1.50 10.96
N TYR A 227 8.64 0.45 10.57
CA TYR A 227 9.16 -0.91 10.40
C TYR A 227 9.45 -1.30 8.94
N GLY A 228 9.28 -0.40 7.98
CA GLY A 228 9.54 -0.67 6.56
C GLY A 228 8.58 -1.65 5.88
N VAL A 229 7.39 -1.89 6.47
CA VAL A 229 6.37 -2.81 5.95
C VAL A 229 5.28 -2.09 5.18
N SER A 230 4.55 -2.79 4.30
CA SER A 230 3.40 -2.18 3.61
C SER A 230 2.19 -2.05 4.56
N VAL A 231 1.46 -0.94 4.45
CA VAL A 231 0.21 -0.68 5.22
C VAL A 231 -0.79 -1.81 5.02
N ARG A 232 -0.90 -2.30 3.78
CA ARG A 232 -1.77 -3.42 3.42
C ARG A 232 -1.35 -4.71 4.13
N SER A 233 -0.07 -5.06 4.08
CA SER A 233 0.46 -6.27 4.71
C SER A 233 0.31 -6.22 6.23
N LEU A 234 0.54 -5.06 6.86
CA LEU A 234 0.31 -4.85 8.29
C LEU A 234 -1.17 -5.00 8.66
N ALA A 235 -2.09 -4.51 7.82
CA ALA A 235 -3.53 -4.66 8.02
C ALA A 235 -4.01 -6.11 7.83
N GLU A 236 -3.56 -6.79 6.77
CA GLU A 236 -3.88 -8.21 6.49
C GLU A 236 -3.34 -9.13 7.59
N TRP A 237 -2.12 -8.86 8.10
CA TRP A 237 -1.57 -9.60 9.24
C TRP A 237 -2.37 -9.43 10.52
N ASN A 238 -2.89 -8.22 10.79
CA ASN A 238 -3.61 -7.91 12.03
C ASN A 238 -5.13 -8.03 11.94
N GLY A 239 -5.69 -8.37 10.77
CA GLY A 239 -7.12 -8.42 10.51
C GLY A 239 -7.82 -7.08 10.72
N LEU A 240 -7.17 -5.98 10.34
CA LEU A 240 -7.76 -4.63 10.45
C LEU A 240 -8.86 -4.43 9.40
N ASP A 241 -9.77 -3.49 9.67
CA ASP A 241 -10.81 -3.09 8.72
C ASP A 241 -10.26 -2.28 7.53
N SER A 242 -11.11 -2.00 6.55
CA SER A 242 -10.78 -1.18 5.37
C SER A 242 -10.42 0.27 5.69
N ASN A 243 -10.68 0.73 6.92
CA ASN A 243 -10.40 2.08 7.39
C ASN A 243 -9.06 2.13 8.15
N PHE A 244 -8.43 0.97 8.37
CA PHE A 244 -7.21 0.78 9.15
C PHE A 244 -7.35 1.27 10.60
N THR A 245 -8.54 1.08 11.19
CA THR A 245 -8.87 1.55 12.55
C THR A 245 -7.96 0.88 13.60
N ILE A 246 -7.22 1.69 14.38
CA ILE A 246 -6.43 1.23 15.53
C ILE A 246 -6.66 2.13 16.76
N ARG A 247 -6.32 1.64 17.95
CA ARG A 247 -6.51 2.34 19.24
C ARG A 247 -5.22 2.49 20.03
N GLU A 248 -5.13 3.54 20.85
CA GLU A 248 -4.05 3.73 21.81
C GLU A 248 -3.96 2.53 22.77
N GLY A 249 -2.77 1.95 22.92
CA GLY A 249 -2.52 0.75 23.73
C GLY A 249 -2.74 -0.59 23.02
N GLN A 250 -3.24 -0.61 21.79
CA GLN A 250 -3.45 -1.84 21.01
C GLN A 250 -2.12 -2.50 20.63
N PHE A 251 -2.06 -3.83 20.69
CA PHE A 251 -0.93 -4.59 20.14
C PHE A 251 -1.14 -4.89 18.66
N LEU A 252 -0.10 -4.64 17.85
CA LEU A 252 -0.01 -5.02 16.45
C LEU A 252 1.18 -5.95 16.24
N ILE A 253 0.99 -6.95 15.37
CA ILE A 253 2.01 -7.88 14.91
C ILE A 253 2.55 -7.36 13.59
N ILE A 254 3.76 -6.85 13.62
CA ILE A 254 4.48 -6.33 12.46
C ILE A 254 5.06 -7.53 11.71
N PRO A 255 4.69 -7.76 10.42
CA PRO A 255 5.31 -8.81 9.64
C PRO A 255 6.79 -8.50 9.41
N LEU A 256 7.63 -9.53 9.32
CA LEU A 256 8.96 -9.38 8.76
C LEU A 256 8.83 -9.26 7.23
N VAL A 257 9.55 -8.29 6.66
CA VAL A 257 9.83 -8.29 5.22
C VAL A 257 10.67 -9.53 4.90
N ALA A 258 10.34 -10.23 3.82
CA ALA A 258 11.18 -11.34 3.37
C ALA A 258 12.50 -10.78 2.83
N SER A 259 13.57 -10.90 3.61
CA SER A 259 14.92 -10.46 3.20
C SER A 259 15.50 -11.28 2.06
N ASP A 260 14.94 -12.46 1.80
CA ASP A 260 15.31 -13.30 0.68
C ASP A 260 14.55 -12.89 -0.59
N GLY A 261 15.31 -12.48 -1.61
CA GLY A 261 14.84 -12.34 -2.99
C GLY A 261 14.46 -13.67 -3.66
N SER A 262 14.24 -14.73 -2.87
CA SER A 262 13.59 -15.97 -3.28
C SER A 262 12.11 -15.69 -3.52
N THR A 263 11.81 -15.10 -4.68
CA THR A 263 10.52 -15.29 -5.33
C THR A 263 10.29 -16.78 -5.45
N VAL A 264 9.45 -17.35 -4.57
CA VAL A 264 8.78 -18.61 -4.83
C VAL A 264 7.74 -18.31 -5.91
N GLU A 265 8.25 -18.10 -7.13
CA GLU A 265 7.48 -17.97 -8.34
C GLU A 265 6.70 -19.27 -8.49
N ALA A 266 5.42 -19.25 -8.09
CA ALA A 266 4.48 -20.30 -8.41
C ALA A 266 4.40 -20.34 -9.95
N ALA A 267 5.18 -21.23 -10.55
CA ALA A 267 5.69 -21.09 -11.91
C ALA A 267 4.56 -20.89 -12.94
N ALA A 268 4.28 -19.63 -13.25
CA ALA A 268 3.37 -19.23 -14.30
C ALA A 268 4.09 -19.50 -15.62
N VAL A 269 3.95 -20.72 -16.13
CA VAL A 269 4.74 -21.30 -17.23
C VAL A 269 4.77 -20.35 -18.41
N THR A 270 5.84 -19.54 -18.49
CA THR A 270 6.04 -18.55 -19.54
C THR A 270 6.56 -19.25 -20.77
N THR A 271 5.63 -19.84 -21.52
CA THR A 271 5.92 -20.31 -22.87
C THR A 271 6.46 -19.16 -23.71
N ALA A 272 7.59 -19.39 -24.39
CA ALA A 272 8.15 -18.38 -25.28
C ALA A 272 7.11 -18.01 -26.36
N PRO A 273 7.01 -16.73 -26.77
CA PRO A 273 6.06 -16.32 -27.81
C PRO A 273 6.21 -17.18 -29.08
N GLY A 274 5.17 -17.96 -29.39
CA GLY A 274 5.16 -18.93 -30.51
C GLY A 274 5.20 -20.41 -30.11
N SER A 275 5.48 -20.75 -28.84
CA SER A 275 5.31 -22.13 -28.33
C SER A 275 3.82 -22.40 -28.06
N GLY A 276 3.16 -23.07 -29.00
CA GLY A 276 1.70 -23.18 -29.05
C GLY A 276 1.06 -23.92 -27.88
N SER A 277 0.16 -23.23 -27.18
CA SER A 277 -0.83 -23.87 -26.31
C SER A 277 -1.73 -24.81 -27.13
N PRO A 278 -2.06 -26.02 -26.64
CA PRO A 278 -3.13 -26.82 -27.24
C PRO A 278 -4.48 -26.16 -26.92
N THR A 279 -4.95 -25.28 -27.81
CA THR A 279 -6.25 -24.61 -27.69
C THR A 279 -7.35 -25.66 -27.57
N PRO A 280 -8.15 -25.67 -26.48
CA PRO A 280 -9.34 -26.52 -26.42
C PRO A 280 -10.25 -26.18 -27.59
N LEU A 281 -10.66 -27.19 -28.36
CA LEU A 281 -11.64 -26.97 -29.44
C LEU A 281 -12.92 -26.38 -28.83
N PRO A 282 -13.39 -25.21 -29.28
CA PRO A 282 -14.67 -24.67 -28.81
C PRO A 282 -15.77 -25.66 -29.20
N PRO A 283 -16.85 -25.81 -28.39
CA PRO A 283 -17.89 -26.81 -28.64
C PRO A 283 -18.56 -26.67 -30.02
N SER A 284 -18.52 -25.46 -30.60
CA SER A 284 -18.98 -25.13 -31.95
C SER A 284 -18.18 -25.80 -33.09
N ALA A 285 -17.04 -26.45 -32.82
CA ALA A 285 -16.16 -27.00 -33.84
C ALA A 285 -16.37 -28.51 -34.12
N SER A 286 -17.22 -29.19 -33.35
CA SER A 286 -17.41 -30.65 -33.42
C SER A 286 -18.61 -31.12 -34.25
N ALA A 287 -19.38 -30.19 -34.84
CA ALA A 287 -20.46 -30.49 -35.77
C ALA A 287 -20.53 -29.40 -36.86
N PRO A 288 -20.70 -29.75 -38.15
CA PRO A 288 -20.95 -28.76 -39.18
C PRO A 288 -22.31 -28.10 -38.98
N LEU A 289 -22.39 -26.80 -39.27
CA LEU A 289 -23.66 -26.07 -39.34
C LEU A 289 -24.56 -26.71 -40.43
N PRO A 290 -25.89 -26.75 -40.22
CA PRO A 290 -26.84 -27.07 -41.29
C PRO A 290 -26.63 -26.15 -42.49
N ALA A 291 -26.78 -26.69 -43.70
CA ALA A 291 -26.70 -25.90 -44.93
C ALA A 291 -27.98 -25.06 -45.09
N ASP A 292 -27.93 -23.79 -44.68
CA ASP A 292 -29.00 -22.82 -44.91
C ASP A 292 -29.30 -22.72 -46.42
N SER A 293 -30.45 -23.28 -46.79
CA SER A 293 -30.99 -23.19 -48.15
C SER A 293 -31.93 -21.98 -48.20
N PRO A 294 -31.53 -20.86 -48.83
CA PRO A 294 -32.33 -19.65 -48.79
C PRO A 294 -33.66 -19.85 -49.54
N PRO A 295 -34.81 -19.44 -48.97
CA PRO A 295 -36.06 -19.35 -49.72
C PRO A 295 -35.92 -18.32 -50.85
N PRO A 296 -36.65 -18.49 -51.97
CA PRO A 296 -36.51 -17.61 -53.13
C PRO A 296 -36.96 -16.17 -52.85
N LEU A 297 -36.31 -15.23 -53.52
CA LEU A 297 -36.56 -13.79 -53.43
C LEU A 297 -38.01 -13.43 -53.77
N ALA A 298 -38.62 -12.58 -52.94
CA ALA A 298 -39.88 -11.90 -53.23
C ALA A 298 -39.72 -10.38 -52.98
N ASP A 299 -39.95 -9.61 -54.04
CA ASP A 299 -40.11 -8.15 -54.17
C ASP A 299 -39.37 -7.19 -53.23
N ALA A 300 -38.56 -6.33 -53.87
CA ALA A 300 -37.92 -5.19 -53.23
C ALA A 300 -38.91 -4.02 -53.03
N ALA A 301 -39.13 -3.61 -51.79
CA ALA A 301 -39.70 -2.31 -51.43
C ALA A 301 -38.59 -1.40 -50.90
N ALA A 302 -38.43 -0.21 -51.46
CA ALA A 302 -37.32 0.67 -51.15
C ALA A 302 -37.49 1.43 -49.83
N VAL A 303 -36.44 1.44 -49.01
CA VAL A 303 -36.22 2.44 -47.95
C VAL A 303 -34.81 3.03 -48.12
N PRO A 304 -34.63 4.37 -48.05
CA PRO A 304 -33.33 4.99 -48.26
C PRO A 304 -32.42 4.77 -47.05
N SER A 305 -31.22 4.21 -47.29
CA SER A 305 -30.19 4.11 -46.26
C SER A 305 -29.51 5.47 -46.05
N THR A 306 -29.79 6.11 -44.92
CA THR A 306 -28.98 7.24 -44.41
C THR A 306 -27.83 6.72 -43.55
N ALA A 307 -27.08 5.73 -44.05
CA ALA A 307 -25.82 5.33 -43.45
C ALA A 307 -24.79 6.48 -43.60
N PRO A 308 -24.09 6.89 -42.54
CA PRO A 308 -23.01 7.86 -42.66
C PRO A 308 -21.89 7.35 -43.58
N ASP A 309 -21.43 8.20 -44.50
CA ASP A 309 -20.29 7.88 -45.37
C ASP A 309 -18.98 7.86 -44.56
N LEU A 310 -18.43 6.66 -44.37
CA LEU A 310 -17.17 6.45 -43.67
C LEU A 310 -15.92 6.71 -44.53
N GLY A 311 -16.08 7.09 -45.81
CA GLY A 311 -14.99 7.54 -46.69
C GLY A 311 -14.69 9.04 -46.61
N ALA A 312 -15.65 9.86 -46.18
CA ALA A 312 -15.56 11.32 -46.20
C ALA A 312 -14.79 11.91 -45.01
N GLY A 313 -13.46 11.77 -44.98
CA GLY A 313 -12.63 12.57 -44.06
C GLY A 313 -11.35 11.95 -43.49
N GLN A 314 -10.67 11.02 -44.18
CA GLN A 314 -9.32 10.59 -43.75
C GLN A 314 -8.26 11.67 -44.03
N GLN A 315 -8.28 12.77 -43.27
CA GLN A 315 -7.11 13.64 -43.12
C GLN A 315 -6.15 13.02 -42.11
N GLN A 316 -5.23 12.19 -42.62
CA GLN A 316 -3.97 11.94 -41.91
C GLN A 316 -3.20 13.27 -41.81
N SER A 317 -2.95 13.75 -40.61
CA SER A 317 -2.00 14.82 -40.30
C SER A 317 -1.42 14.57 -38.92
N ALA A 318 -0.10 14.73 -38.79
CA ALA A 318 0.63 14.41 -37.56
C ALA A 318 0.51 15.52 -36.52
N GLY A 319 0.61 15.16 -35.23
CA GLY A 319 0.68 16.12 -34.12
C GLY A 319 0.28 15.48 -32.80
N GLY A 320 -1.02 15.28 -32.61
CA GLY A 320 -1.63 14.78 -31.37
C GLY A 320 -2.55 13.58 -31.58
N ALA A 321 -2.75 12.80 -30.52
CA ALA A 321 -3.64 11.62 -30.50
C ALA A 321 -5.00 11.88 -29.83
N LEU A 322 -5.16 13.02 -29.15
CA LEU A 322 -6.31 13.36 -28.32
C LEU A 322 -7.12 14.50 -28.94
N ALA A 323 -8.45 14.41 -28.94
CA ALA A 323 -9.34 15.53 -29.27
C ALA A 323 -9.44 16.54 -28.12
N TYR A 324 -9.68 17.80 -28.47
CA TYR A 324 -10.12 18.81 -27.50
C TYR A 324 -11.41 18.37 -26.76
N PRO A 325 -11.46 18.45 -25.41
CA PRO A 325 -12.60 17.99 -24.62
C PRO A 325 -13.80 18.94 -24.68
N VAL A 326 -13.56 20.24 -24.92
CA VAL A 326 -14.55 21.29 -25.19
C VAL A 326 -14.00 22.25 -26.25
N GLN A 327 -14.87 23.05 -26.87
CA GLN A 327 -14.49 24.05 -27.86
C GLN A 327 -14.40 25.43 -27.21
N GLY A 328 -13.18 25.98 -27.11
CA GLY A 328 -12.92 27.31 -26.59
C GLY A 328 -11.43 27.59 -26.43
N SER A 329 -11.09 28.72 -25.81
CA SER A 329 -9.71 29.18 -25.69
C SER A 329 -9.02 28.60 -24.46
N ILE A 330 -7.73 28.28 -24.56
CA ILE A 330 -6.89 28.01 -23.40
C ILE A 330 -6.69 29.32 -22.63
N ILE A 331 -7.15 29.36 -21.38
CA ILE A 331 -7.04 30.53 -20.48
C ILE A 331 -5.92 30.36 -19.43
N ARG A 332 -5.40 29.14 -19.28
CA ARG A 332 -4.22 28.83 -18.47
C ARG A 332 -3.47 27.66 -19.11
N THR A 333 -2.24 27.90 -19.56
CA THR A 333 -1.37 26.89 -20.19
C THR A 333 -0.73 25.97 -19.15
N TYR A 334 -0.15 24.85 -19.59
CA TYR A 334 0.59 23.95 -18.72
C TYR A 334 1.86 24.62 -18.15
N ALA A 335 2.18 24.27 -16.90
CA ALA A 335 3.39 24.69 -16.21
C ALA A 335 3.71 23.71 -15.07
N LYS A 336 4.55 22.70 -15.34
CA LYS A 336 4.85 21.59 -14.40
C LYS A 336 5.12 22.08 -12.96
N GLY A 337 4.33 21.61 -12.00
CA GLY A 337 4.43 21.99 -10.58
C GLY A 337 3.79 23.34 -10.22
N ARG A 338 3.02 23.94 -11.13
CA ARG A 338 2.20 25.14 -10.89
C ARG A 338 0.81 25.04 -11.54
N ASN A 339 0.72 24.43 -12.72
CA ASN A 339 -0.51 24.08 -13.41
C ASN A 339 -0.25 22.78 -14.18
N ASP A 340 -0.75 21.65 -13.68
CA ASP A 340 -0.39 20.32 -14.19
C ASP A 340 -1.26 19.86 -15.39
N GLY A 341 -2.13 20.75 -15.89
CA GLY A 341 -2.92 20.60 -17.10
C GLY A 341 -3.14 21.94 -17.80
N ILE A 342 -4.19 22.05 -18.62
CA ILE A 342 -4.64 23.30 -19.23
C ILE A 342 -6.08 23.64 -18.82
N ASP A 343 -6.38 24.92 -18.67
CA ASP A 343 -7.75 25.40 -18.48
C ASP A 343 -8.33 25.84 -19.82
N ILE A 344 -9.37 25.16 -20.28
CA ILE A 344 -10.05 25.48 -21.55
C ILE A 344 -11.39 26.12 -21.21
N SER A 345 -11.57 27.39 -21.58
CA SER A 345 -12.83 28.10 -21.38
C SER A 345 -13.94 27.52 -22.24
N ALA A 346 -15.17 27.55 -21.73
CA ALA A 346 -16.36 27.09 -22.43
C ALA A 346 -17.61 27.81 -21.92
N ALA A 347 -18.74 27.68 -22.61
CA ALA A 347 -20.01 28.21 -22.11
C ALA A 347 -20.54 27.37 -20.92
N PRO A 348 -21.29 27.96 -19.97
CA PRO A 348 -21.93 27.20 -18.90
C PRO A 348 -22.77 26.04 -19.45
N GLY A 349 -22.70 24.87 -18.82
CA GLY A 349 -23.42 23.67 -19.26
C GLY A 349 -22.92 23.03 -20.56
N THR A 350 -21.81 23.47 -21.16
CA THR A 350 -21.21 22.82 -22.34
C THR A 350 -20.86 21.36 -22.04
N THR A 351 -21.23 20.43 -22.93
CA THR A 351 -20.86 19.01 -22.80
C THR A 351 -19.36 18.80 -22.95
N VAL A 352 -18.74 18.26 -21.90
CA VAL A 352 -17.34 17.82 -21.88
C VAL A 352 -17.24 16.42 -22.47
N LYS A 353 -16.34 16.25 -23.44
CA LYS A 353 -16.19 15.02 -24.23
C LYS A 353 -14.88 14.29 -23.93
N ALA A 354 -14.89 12.97 -24.09
CA ALA A 354 -13.70 12.14 -24.02
C ALA A 354 -12.72 12.49 -25.14
N ALA A 355 -11.48 12.79 -24.77
CA ALA A 355 -10.42 13.18 -25.70
C ALA A 355 -10.00 12.01 -26.63
N ASP A 356 -10.03 10.77 -26.13
CA ASP A 356 -9.90 9.55 -26.94
C ASP A 356 -10.72 8.39 -26.33
N SER A 357 -10.80 7.27 -27.04
CA SER A 357 -11.35 6.02 -26.54
C SER A 357 -10.60 5.47 -25.33
N GLY A 358 -11.30 4.83 -24.39
CA GLY A 358 -10.71 4.35 -23.14
C GLY A 358 -11.71 3.78 -22.15
N THR A 359 -11.30 3.66 -20.89
CA THR A 359 -12.14 3.19 -19.78
C THR A 359 -12.07 4.17 -18.61
N VAL A 360 -13.20 4.48 -18.00
CA VAL A 360 -13.28 5.39 -16.83
C VAL A 360 -12.62 4.72 -15.62
N ALA A 361 -11.40 5.13 -15.28
CA ALA A 361 -10.60 4.55 -14.21
C ALA A 361 -11.06 5.01 -12.82
N ALA A 362 -11.51 6.27 -12.71
CA ALA A 362 -12.06 6.84 -11.49
C ALA A 362 -13.03 7.98 -11.79
N ILE A 363 -13.93 8.21 -10.85
CA ILE A 363 -14.69 9.45 -10.71
C ILE A 363 -14.49 9.88 -9.25
N ILE A 364 -14.14 11.14 -9.04
CA ILE A 364 -13.98 11.76 -7.73
C ILE A 364 -14.94 12.95 -7.71
N GLN A 365 -15.68 13.15 -6.62
CA GLN A 365 -16.61 14.26 -6.44
C GLN A 365 -16.37 14.87 -5.06
N ASP A 366 -16.20 16.19 -5.02
CA ASP A 366 -16.05 16.93 -3.77
C ASP A 366 -17.42 17.32 -3.17
N SER A 367 -17.41 17.73 -1.90
CA SER A 367 -18.54 18.30 -1.17
C SER A 367 -19.11 19.54 -1.87
N ASP A 368 -18.24 20.33 -2.51
CA ASP A 368 -18.59 21.51 -3.32
C ASP A 368 -19.05 21.13 -4.76
N ASN A 369 -19.35 19.85 -5.01
CA ASN A 369 -19.76 19.24 -6.28
C ASN A 369 -18.78 19.36 -7.46
N GLN A 370 -17.67 20.08 -7.32
CA GLN A 370 -16.56 20.00 -8.27
C GLN A 370 -16.10 18.54 -8.39
N SER A 371 -16.21 18.00 -9.60
CA SER A 371 -15.91 16.61 -9.87
C SER A 371 -14.73 16.46 -10.82
N VAL A 372 -14.06 15.31 -10.74
CA VAL A 372 -12.94 14.88 -11.58
C VAL A 372 -13.27 13.53 -12.19
N VAL A 373 -13.33 13.46 -13.52
CA VAL A 373 -13.40 12.21 -14.28
C VAL A 373 -11.99 11.82 -14.71
N VAL A 374 -11.61 10.55 -14.54
CA VAL A 374 -10.32 10.00 -14.97
C VAL A 374 -10.58 8.92 -16.02
N VAL A 375 -10.07 9.11 -17.25
CA VAL A 375 -10.15 8.10 -18.32
C VAL A 375 -8.76 7.54 -18.60
N LYS A 376 -8.64 6.20 -18.62
CA LYS A 376 -7.44 5.49 -19.06
C LYS A 376 -7.58 5.09 -20.53
N HIS A 377 -6.58 5.46 -21.33
CA HIS A 377 -6.51 5.19 -22.76
C HIS A 377 -5.52 4.05 -23.06
N SER A 378 -5.25 3.85 -24.35
CA SER A 378 -4.11 3.05 -24.81
C SER A 378 -2.77 3.67 -24.40
N ALA A 379 -1.66 2.95 -24.62
CA ALA A 379 -0.28 3.39 -24.32
C ALA A 379 -0.02 3.87 -22.86
N ASN A 380 -0.83 3.44 -21.88
CA ASN A 380 -0.81 3.91 -20.48
C ASN A 380 -1.00 5.43 -20.29
N LEU A 381 -1.61 6.10 -21.28
CA LEU A 381 -2.01 7.50 -21.17
C LEU A 381 -3.29 7.62 -20.32
N LEU A 382 -3.35 8.65 -19.49
CA LEU A 382 -4.50 9.01 -18.65
C LEU A 382 -4.92 10.45 -19.00
N THR A 383 -6.22 10.72 -19.03
CA THR A 383 -6.75 12.09 -19.08
C THR A 383 -7.63 12.37 -17.86
N LEU A 384 -7.49 13.58 -17.31
CA LEU A 384 -8.34 14.10 -16.24
C LEU A 384 -9.22 15.22 -16.80
N TYR A 385 -10.49 15.22 -16.41
CA TYR A 385 -11.46 16.27 -16.72
C TYR A 385 -12.00 16.77 -15.39
N SER A 386 -11.63 17.97 -14.99
CA SER A 386 -11.94 18.55 -13.67
C SER A 386 -12.58 19.93 -13.79
N ASN A 387 -13.23 20.38 -12.71
CA ASN A 387 -14.27 21.42 -12.75
C ASN A 387 -15.45 21.03 -13.67
N VAL A 388 -15.97 19.80 -13.48
CA VAL A 388 -17.14 19.29 -14.23
C VAL A 388 -18.27 18.85 -13.30
N THR A 389 -19.49 18.84 -13.84
CA THR A 389 -20.75 18.42 -13.19
C THR A 389 -21.59 17.55 -14.13
N GLU A 390 -22.76 17.08 -13.71
CA GLU A 390 -23.69 16.24 -14.52
C GLU A 390 -23.00 15.07 -15.25
N ILE A 391 -22.22 14.27 -14.52
CA ILE A 391 -21.46 13.15 -15.09
C ILE A 391 -22.40 12.08 -15.64
N THR A 392 -22.23 11.73 -16.92
CA THR A 392 -23.07 10.77 -17.67
C THR A 392 -22.50 9.35 -17.72
N VAL A 393 -21.30 9.13 -17.15
CA VAL A 393 -20.57 7.86 -17.14
C VAL A 393 -20.28 7.37 -15.72
N LYS A 394 -19.91 6.10 -15.57
CA LYS A 394 -19.58 5.44 -14.29
C LYS A 394 -18.16 4.86 -14.34
N LYS A 395 -17.57 4.65 -13.16
CA LYS A 395 -16.27 3.97 -13.04
C LYS A 395 -16.38 2.55 -13.60
N GLY A 396 -15.49 2.21 -14.53
CA GLY A 396 -15.48 0.95 -15.27
C GLY A 396 -16.15 1.02 -16.66
N ASP A 397 -16.89 2.09 -16.98
CA ASP A 397 -17.50 2.24 -18.30
C ASP A 397 -16.42 2.43 -19.38
N SER A 398 -16.62 1.79 -20.53
CA SER A 398 -15.86 2.07 -21.74
C SER A 398 -16.44 3.28 -22.47
N VAL A 399 -15.57 4.17 -22.95
CA VAL A 399 -15.92 5.41 -23.64
C VAL A 399 -15.21 5.50 -25.00
N SER A 400 -15.88 6.09 -25.98
CA SER A 400 -15.33 6.38 -27.32
C SER A 400 -14.81 7.81 -27.42
N ARG A 401 -13.85 8.07 -28.33
CA ARG A 401 -13.39 9.43 -28.65
C ARG A 401 -14.59 10.31 -29.03
N GLY A 402 -14.73 11.47 -28.38
CA GLY A 402 -15.84 12.41 -28.57
C GLY A 402 -17.13 12.08 -27.80
N GLN A 403 -17.20 10.98 -27.05
CA GLN A 403 -18.36 10.63 -26.22
C GLN A 403 -18.54 11.62 -25.06
N ALA A 404 -19.80 11.94 -24.72
CA ALA A 404 -20.12 12.79 -23.57
C ALA A 404 -19.72 12.12 -22.24
N LEU A 405 -18.99 12.86 -21.40
CA LEU A 405 -18.57 12.43 -20.06
C LEU A 405 -19.31 13.19 -18.95
N ALA A 406 -19.46 14.50 -19.12
CA ALA A 406 -19.93 15.45 -18.11
C ALA A 406 -20.33 16.77 -18.78
N LYS A 407 -20.63 17.81 -17.98
CA LYS A 407 -20.80 19.20 -18.42
C LYS A 407 -19.91 20.16 -17.62
N ILE A 408 -19.67 21.33 -18.19
CA ILE A 408 -19.20 22.52 -17.45
C ILE A 408 -20.31 22.94 -16.45
N PRO A 409 -19.97 23.44 -15.25
CA PRO A 409 -20.91 24.06 -14.32
C PRO A 409 -21.83 25.13 -14.93
N GLY A 410 -22.90 25.49 -14.20
CA GLY A 410 -23.80 26.59 -14.59
C GLY A 410 -23.37 27.94 -14.02
N ASP A 411 -22.45 27.93 -13.06
CA ASP A 411 -22.09 28.99 -12.14
C ASP A 411 -20.57 28.99 -11.85
N GLY A 412 -20.05 30.11 -11.36
CA GLY A 412 -18.62 30.29 -11.13
C GLY A 412 -17.80 30.50 -12.42
N GLU A 413 -16.56 30.01 -12.44
CA GLU A 413 -15.65 30.13 -13.57
C GLU A 413 -15.86 28.96 -14.56
N ASN A 414 -16.21 29.30 -15.81
CA ASN A 414 -16.67 28.34 -16.82
C ASN A 414 -15.49 27.83 -17.68
N PHE A 415 -14.73 26.88 -17.12
CA PHE A 415 -13.66 26.17 -17.81
C PHE A 415 -13.60 24.70 -17.38
N VAL A 416 -13.06 23.83 -18.24
CA VAL A 416 -12.59 22.50 -17.82
C VAL A 416 -11.09 22.57 -17.58
N HIS A 417 -10.62 22.06 -16.44
CA HIS A 417 -9.20 21.80 -16.24
C HIS A 417 -8.90 20.39 -16.75
N PHE A 418 -8.07 20.32 -17.79
CA PHE A 418 -7.74 19.11 -18.54
C PHE A 418 -6.27 18.76 -18.38
N GLU A 419 -5.96 17.66 -17.68
CA GLU A 419 -4.61 17.11 -17.61
C GLU A 419 -4.43 15.93 -18.57
N VAL A 420 -3.21 15.78 -19.10
CA VAL A 420 -2.72 14.54 -19.72
C VAL A 420 -1.61 13.99 -18.85
N ARG A 421 -1.67 12.69 -18.52
CA ARG A 421 -0.69 12.01 -17.66
C ARG A 421 -0.12 10.76 -18.33
N GLN A 422 1.20 10.59 -18.25
CA GLN A 422 1.87 9.33 -18.55
C GLN A 422 2.16 8.61 -17.23
N GLY A 423 1.31 7.66 -16.86
CA GLY A 423 1.37 7.03 -15.54
C GLY A 423 1.06 8.01 -14.41
N LEU A 424 2.10 8.52 -13.74
CA LEU A 424 1.97 9.50 -12.65
C LEU A 424 2.42 10.91 -13.05
N ASP A 425 3.28 11.06 -14.05
CA ASP A 425 3.75 12.35 -14.54
C ASP A 425 2.67 13.06 -15.37
N SER A 426 2.27 14.25 -14.95
CA SER A 426 1.54 15.18 -15.82
C SER A 426 2.47 15.75 -16.88
N VAL A 427 2.01 15.74 -18.12
CA VAL A 427 2.70 16.19 -19.33
C VAL A 427 1.86 17.25 -20.03
N ASP A 428 2.51 18.11 -20.81
CA ASP A 428 1.84 19.24 -21.49
C ASP A 428 0.71 18.76 -22.41
N PRO A 429 -0.58 19.03 -22.09
CA PRO A 429 -1.71 18.59 -22.90
C PRO A 429 -1.70 19.13 -24.33
N GLU A 430 -1.15 20.34 -24.55
CA GLU A 430 -1.12 20.97 -25.88
C GLU A 430 -0.28 20.16 -26.87
N SER A 431 0.69 19.38 -26.38
CA SER A 431 1.51 18.46 -27.19
C SER A 431 0.81 17.16 -27.59
N TYR A 432 -0.39 16.87 -27.06
CA TYR A 432 -1.19 15.67 -27.39
C TYR A 432 -2.48 15.97 -28.16
N LEU A 433 -2.89 17.24 -28.22
CA LEU A 433 -4.20 17.66 -28.73
C LEU A 433 -4.21 17.89 -30.25
N ASN A 434 -5.32 17.52 -30.90
CA ASN A 434 -5.60 17.76 -32.32
C ASN A 434 -7.09 18.01 -32.64
#